data_AF-W7Q0R6-F1
#
_entry.id   AF-W7Q0R6-F1
#
_cell.length_a   1.000
_cell.length_b   1.000
_cell.length_c   1.000
_cell.angle_alpha   90.00
_cell.angle_beta   90.00
_cell.angle_gamma   90.00
#
_symmetry.space_group_name_H-M   'P 1'
#
loop_
_entity.id
_entity.type
_entity.pdbx_description
1 polymer ?
#
loop_
_entity_poly.entity_id
_entity_poly.type
_entity_poly.pdbx_seq_one_letter_code
_entity_poly.pdbx_strand_id
1 'polypeptide(L)'
;MGTFLPTYAILPANVPNNVLMGAAEAVLGTPPTYSDYLLLHFPVLGLLKTLLLIGVMLWLFPGQAPAQAREPTPSLHLAAPERWLAALLSVAVLLWMTDAWHGISPAWIGMGVALVCLFPGSRLLAEKPLQSISFDSFIYVAGIVSLGALAYQSGLGTLVAGGLLSVLPLREASDAAAFGMLSALAMLLGTLVTLPGIPAILTPMAPGLAEITGWSPEAVYMTQVVGFSTVLLPYQAPPLIVGILAARISLRETARLCLVTALLSVLLLWPLDYLWWQWLGWL
;
A
#
# COMPACT_ATOMS: atom_id res chain seq x y z
N MET A 1 12.65 2.22 -6.32
CA MET A 1 11.69 1.44 -7.12
C MET A 1 11.47 0.05 -6.54
N GLY A 2 12.50 -0.81 -6.51
CA GLY A 2 12.40 -2.17 -5.95
C GLY A 2 12.00 -2.24 -4.46
N THR A 3 12.33 -1.22 -3.68
CA THR A 3 11.98 -1.10 -2.26
C THR A 3 10.65 -0.39 -1.99
N PHE A 4 9.97 0.09 -3.04
CA PHE A 4 8.77 0.93 -2.90
C PHE A 4 7.52 0.28 -3.50
N LEU A 5 7.60 -0.29 -4.70
CA LEU A 5 6.41 -0.87 -5.35
C LEU A 5 5.92 -2.17 -4.68
N PRO A 6 6.79 -3.09 -4.22
CA PRO A 6 6.33 -4.30 -3.55
C PRO A 6 5.79 -4.08 -2.14
N THR A 7 6.15 -2.96 -1.49
CA THR A 7 5.75 -2.69 -0.11
C THR A 7 4.29 -2.32 0.02
N TYR A 8 3.58 -2.08 -1.09
CA TYR A 8 2.12 -1.96 -1.09
C TYR A 8 1.41 -3.22 -0.58
N ALA A 9 2.03 -4.40 -0.67
CA ALA A 9 1.48 -5.62 -0.09
C ALA A 9 1.70 -5.77 1.42
N ILE A 10 2.41 -4.82 2.05
CA ILE A 10 2.66 -4.80 3.49
C ILE A 10 1.87 -3.64 4.10
N LEU A 11 0.85 -3.94 4.91
CA LEU A 11 -0.12 -2.96 5.39
C LEU A 11 0.53 -1.70 6.03
N PRO A 12 1.44 -1.77 7.02
CA PRO A 12 2.00 -0.57 7.65
C PRO A 12 3.09 0.14 6.82
N ALA A 13 3.46 -0.37 5.65
CA ALA A 13 4.70 0.05 5.00
C ALA A 13 4.58 1.36 4.18
N ASN A 14 3.38 1.89 3.97
CA ASN A 14 3.19 3.08 3.14
C ASN A 14 1.94 3.88 3.54
N VAL A 15 1.97 5.18 3.21
CA VAL A 15 0.90 6.13 3.57
C VAL A 15 -0.46 5.75 2.96
N PRO A 16 -0.58 5.32 1.67
CA PRO A 16 -1.85 4.86 1.13
C PRO A 16 -2.50 3.75 1.95
N ASN A 17 -1.75 2.73 2.35
CA ASN A 17 -2.28 1.64 3.18
C ASN A 17 -2.73 2.13 4.56
N ASN A 18 -1.99 3.05 5.18
CA ASN A 18 -2.39 3.64 6.47
C ASN A 18 -3.68 4.47 6.35
N VAL A 19 -3.85 5.22 5.24
CA VAL A 19 -5.08 5.96 4.96
C VAL A 19 -6.23 5.00 4.67
N LEU A 20 -6.00 3.92 3.91
CA LEU A 20 -6.98 2.85 3.67
C LEU A 20 -7.46 2.24 4.99
N MET A 21 -6.54 1.84 5.85
CA MET A 21 -6.85 1.26 7.17
C MET A 21 -7.68 2.21 8.02
N GLY A 22 -7.28 3.49 8.12
CA GLY A 22 -8.01 4.49 8.90
C GLY A 22 -9.37 4.85 8.31
N ALA A 23 -9.49 4.93 6.98
CA ALA A 23 -10.76 5.20 6.30
C ALA A 23 -11.72 4.01 6.42
N ALA A 24 -11.22 2.78 6.29
CA ALA A 24 -12.00 1.56 6.48
C ALA A 24 -12.53 1.48 7.92
N GLU A 25 -11.68 1.73 8.92
CA GLU A 25 -12.10 1.77 10.33
C GLU A 25 -13.18 2.85 10.58
N ALA A 26 -13.02 4.04 10.00
CA ALA A 26 -13.99 5.12 10.17
C ALA A 26 -15.37 4.82 9.55
N VAL A 27 -15.41 4.05 8.46
CA VAL A 27 -16.63 3.78 7.68
C VAL A 27 -17.30 2.47 8.11
N LEU A 28 -16.51 1.43 8.38
CA LEU A 28 -16.97 0.06 8.69
C LEU A 28 -16.85 -0.30 10.18
N GLY A 29 -16.24 0.56 10.99
CA GLY A 29 -16.07 0.37 12.44
C GLY A 29 -14.97 -0.62 12.82
N THR A 30 -14.34 -1.28 11.85
CA THR A 30 -13.22 -2.20 12.08
C THR A 30 -12.11 -1.98 11.05
N PRO A 31 -10.83 -1.92 11.46
CA PRO A 31 -9.72 -1.86 10.53
C PRO A 31 -9.45 -3.24 9.90
N PRO A 32 -8.85 -3.30 8.69
CA PRO A 32 -8.36 -4.55 8.13
C PRO A 32 -7.31 -5.19 9.05
N THR A 33 -7.36 -6.51 9.17
CA THR A 33 -6.31 -7.32 9.78
C THR A 33 -5.09 -7.35 8.86
N TYR A 34 -3.90 -7.33 9.45
CA TYR A 34 -2.63 -7.47 8.75
C TYR A 34 -2.50 -8.84 8.09
N SER A 35 -2.89 -9.92 8.78
CA SER A 35 -2.79 -11.28 8.26
C SER A 35 -3.61 -11.49 6.98
N ASP A 36 -4.88 -11.07 6.95
CA ASP A 36 -5.72 -11.19 5.76
C ASP A 36 -5.21 -10.29 4.63
N TYR A 37 -4.79 -9.06 4.97
CA TYR A 37 -4.19 -8.15 4.00
C TYR A 37 -2.93 -8.73 3.35
N LEU A 38 -2.06 -9.32 4.16
CA LEU A 38 -0.83 -9.96 3.71
C LEU A 38 -1.16 -11.15 2.82
N LEU A 39 -2.07 -12.03 3.24
CA LEU A 39 -2.45 -13.21 2.45
C LEU A 39 -3.09 -12.82 1.11
N LEU A 40 -3.93 -11.78 1.11
CA LEU A 40 -4.62 -11.29 -0.08
C LEU A 40 -3.65 -10.67 -1.09
N HIS A 41 -2.73 -9.81 -0.65
CA HIS A 41 -1.92 -9.00 -1.59
C HIS A 41 -0.47 -9.45 -1.74
N PHE A 42 0.13 -10.14 -0.77
CA PHE A 42 1.55 -10.49 -0.83
C PHE A 42 1.92 -11.45 -1.96
N PRO A 43 1.21 -12.56 -2.24
CA PRO A 43 1.64 -13.52 -3.25
C PRO A 43 1.76 -12.91 -4.65
N VAL A 44 0.76 -12.15 -5.08
CA VAL A 44 0.70 -11.59 -6.43
C VAL A 44 1.31 -10.18 -6.47
N LEU A 45 0.77 -9.25 -5.68
CA LEU A 45 1.20 -7.84 -5.73
C LEU A 45 2.51 -7.58 -4.99
N GLY A 46 2.92 -8.46 -4.07
CA GLY A 46 4.22 -8.40 -3.40
C GLY A 46 5.29 -9.21 -4.15
N LEU A 47 5.23 -10.53 -4.06
CA LEU A 47 6.25 -11.46 -4.55
C LEU A 47 6.32 -11.46 -6.08
N LEU A 48 5.24 -11.79 -6.77
CA LEU A 48 5.26 -11.90 -8.23
C LEU A 48 5.56 -10.54 -8.89
N LYS A 49 5.00 -9.45 -8.36
CA LYS A 49 5.34 -8.10 -8.81
C LYS A 49 6.80 -7.74 -8.61
N THR A 50 7.43 -8.18 -7.52
CA THR A 50 8.88 -8.00 -7.30
C THR A 50 9.69 -8.72 -8.38
N LEU A 51 9.36 -9.98 -8.66
CA LEU A 51 10.03 -10.77 -9.70
C LEU A 51 9.85 -10.12 -11.08
N LEU A 52 8.64 -9.66 -11.38
CA LEU A 52 8.32 -8.93 -12.61
C LEU A 52 9.14 -7.64 -12.70
N LEU A 53 9.20 -6.86 -11.62
CA LEU A 53 9.96 -5.62 -11.58
C LEU A 53 11.46 -5.86 -11.80
N ILE A 54 12.03 -6.89 -11.19
CA ILE A 54 13.43 -7.31 -11.43
C ILE A 54 13.63 -7.65 -12.90
N GLY A 55 12.74 -8.47 -13.48
CA GLY A 55 12.81 -8.85 -14.89
C GLY A 55 12.73 -7.64 -15.84
N VAL A 56 11.80 -6.72 -15.58
CA VAL A 56 11.64 -5.48 -16.36
C VAL A 56 12.86 -4.58 -16.23
N MET A 57 13.44 -4.45 -15.03
CA MET A 57 14.67 -3.68 -14.82
C MET A 57 15.84 -4.26 -15.61
N LEU A 58 16.06 -5.57 -15.53
CA LEU A 58 17.12 -6.27 -16.28
C LEU A 58 16.93 -6.16 -17.79
N TRP A 59 15.68 -6.14 -18.26
CA TRP A 59 15.35 -6.00 -19.68
C TRP A 59 15.50 -4.56 -20.21
N LEU A 60 15.01 -3.56 -19.47
CA LEU A 60 15.06 -2.15 -19.89
C LEU A 60 16.43 -1.51 -19.70
N PHE A 61 17.18 -1.95 -18.68
CA PHE A 61 18.46 -1.36 -18.28
C PHE A 61 19.56 -2.43 -18.20
N PRO A 62 19.92 -3.08 -19.32
CA PRO A 62 21.03 -4.03 -19.35
C PRO A 62 22.34 -3.28 -19.09
N GLY A 63 22.82 -3.30 -17.85
CA GLY A 63 24.09 -2.73 -17.44
C GLY A 63 25.20 -3.78 -17.36
N GLN A 64 26.45 -3.37 -17.51
CA GLN A 64 27.58 -4.21 -17.11
C GLN A 64 27.65 -4.23 -15.58
N ALA A 65 27.92 -5.39 -15.00
CA ALA A 65 28.16 -5.48 -13.57
C ALA A 65 29.28 -4.47 -13.21
N PRO A 66 29.05 -3.55 -12.25
CA PRO A 66 30.11 -2.65 -11.85
C PRO A 66 31.31 -3.49 -11.42
N ALA A 67 32.52 -3.05 -11.80
CA ALA A 67 33.75 -3.64 -11.26
C ALA A 67 33.59 -3.71 -9.74
N GLN A 68 33.81 -4.88 -9.14
CA GLN A 68 33.62 -5.08 -7.70
C GLN A 68 34.31 -3.95 -6.95
N ALA A 69 33.52 -2.99 -6.48
CA ALA A 69 34.00 -2.05 -5.50
C ALA A 69 34.34 -2.90 -4.29
N ARG A 70 35.58 -2.81 -3.80
CA ARG A 70 35.95 -3.31 -2.48
C ARG A 70 35.21 -2.45 -1.47
N GLU A 71 33.91 -2.71 -1.30
CA GLU A 71 33.23 -2.28 -0.12
C GLU A 71 33.85 -3.02 1.06
N PRO A 72 34.16 -2.32 2.16
CA PRO A 72 34.64 -2.98 3.36
C PRO A 72 33.62 -4.05 3.74
N THR A 73 34.07 -5.31 3.84
CA THR A 73 33.24 -6.43 4.31
C THR A 73 32.55 -5.99 5.60
N PRO A 74 31.21 -5.84 5.60
CA PRO A 74 30.50 -5.45 6.81
C PRO A 74 30.84 -6.47 7.90
N SER A 75 31.09 -6.01 9.12
CA SER A 75 31.26 -6.93 10.23
C SER A 75 30.01 -7.79 10.36
N LEU A 76 30.14 -9.11 10.21
CA LEU A 76 29.05 -10.08 10.38
C LEU A 76 28.48 -10.13 11.81
N HIS A 77 29.08 -9.37 12.74
CA HIS A 77 28.72 -9.37 14.15
C HIS A 77 27.81 -8.20 14.45
N LEU A 78 26.53 -8.49 14.68
CA LEU A 78 25.57 -7.51 15.16
C LEU A 78 25.95 -7.05 16.56
N ALA A 79 26.04 -5.74 16.78
CA ALA A 79 26.21 -5.16 18.10
C ALA A 79 25.00 -5.51 18.99
N ALA A 80 25.18 -5.46 20.32
CA ALA A 80 24.11 -5.80 21.25
C ALA A 80 22.80 -4.99 21.03
N PRO A 81 22.85 -3.66 20.78
CA PRO A 81 21.64 -2.89 20.46
C PRO A 81 20.95 -3.34 19.16
N GLU A 82 21.74 -3.70 18.14
CA GLU A 82 21.22 -4.17 16.85
C GLU A 82 20.50 -5.51 16.99
N ARG A 83 21.06 -6.42 17.79
CA ARG A 83 20.40 -7.70 18.12
C ARG A 83 19.09 -7.50 18.87
N TRP A 84 19.06 -6.58 19.84
CA TRP A 84 17.85 -6.25 20.58
C TRP A 84 16.78 -5.65 19.67
N LEU A 85 17.17 -4.73 18.78
CA LEU A 85 16.26 -4.16 17.79
C LEU A 85 15.73 -5.23 16.84
N ALA A 86 16.60 -6.11 16.32
CA ALA A 86 16.20 -7.21 15.45
C ALA A 86 15.20 -8.17 16.15
N ALA A 87 15.43 -8.49 17.43
CA ALA A 87 14.51 -9.30 18.21
C ALA A 87 13.16 -8.60 18.40
N LEU A 88 13.16 -7.30 18.76
CA LEU A 88 11.94 -6.51 18.93
C LEU A 88 11.13 -6.41 17.64
N LEU A 89 11.79 -6.17 16.51
CA LEU A 89 11.16 -6.14 15.18
C LEU A 89 10.60 -7.52 14.80
N SER A 90 11.31 -8.60 15.13
CA SER A 90 10.83 -9.97 14.89
C SER A 90 9.56 -10.24 15.70
N VAL A 91 9.52 -9.83 16.97
CA VAL A 91 8.31 -9.93 17.81
C VAL A 91 7.17 -9.10 17.22
N ALA A 92 7.44 -7.88 16.74
CA ALA A 92 6.43 -7.05 16.11
C ALA A 92 5.80 -7.72 14.88
N VAL A 93 6.64 -8.30 14.01
CA VAL A 93 6.18 -9.02 12.82
C VAL A 93 5.38 -10.25 13.20
N LEU A 94 5.81 -11.02 14.20
CA LEU A 94 5.06 -12.19 14.67
C LEU A 94 3.69 -11.79 15.21
N LEU A 95 3.61 -10.73 16.03
CA LEU A 95 2.35 -10.20 16.54
C LEU A 95 1.42 -9.76 15.39
N TRP A 96 1.94 -9.02 14.41
CA TRP A 96 1.18 -8.67 13.22
C TRP A 96 0.67 -9.90 12.46
N MET A 97 1.50 -10.94 12.28
CA MET A 97 1.08 -12.17 11.60
C MET A 97 0.01 -12.96 12.37
N THR A 98 -0.04 -12.83 13.70
CA THR A 98 -1.03 -13.50 14.57
C THR A 98 -2.21 -12.62 14.93
N ASP A 99 -2.42 -11.52 14.22
CA ASP A 99 -3.38 -10.50 14.64
C ASP A 99 -4.84 -10.95 14.60
N ALA A 100 -5.18 -11.82 13.65
CA ALA A 100 -6.47 -12.49 13.59
C ALA A 100 -6.77 -13.35 14.84
N TRP A 101 -5.74 -13.82 15.58
CA TRP A 101 -5.95 -14.66 16.77
C TRP A 101 -6.16 -13.84 18.04
N HIS A 102 -5.42 -12.74 18.20
CA HIS A 102 -5.47 -11.94 19.42
C HIS A 102 -6.35 -10.68 19.30
N GLY A 103 -6.77 -10.30 18.08
CA GLY A 103 -7.67 -9.16 17.83
C GLY A 103 -7.07 -7.76 18.08
N ILE A 104 -5.85 -7.67 18.58
CA ILE A 104 -5.12 -6.40 18.74
C ILE A 104 -4.77 -5.84 17.36
N SER A 105 -5.23 -4.62 17.07
CA SER A 105 -4.97 -3.98 15.78
C SER A 105 -3.47 -3.75 15.54
N PRO A 106 -3.00 -3.78 14.28
CA PRO A 106 -1.60 -3.53 13.93
C PRO A 106 -1.06 -2.20 14.45
N ALA A 107 -1.92 -1.18 14.55
CA ALA A 107 -1.56 0.14 15.06
C ALA A 107 -1.13 0.10 16.55
N TRP A 108 -1.84 -0.66 17.39
CA TRP A 108 -1.50 -0.82 18.81
C TRP A 108 -0.19 -1.57 19.02
N ILE A 109 0.06 -2.61 18.22
CA ILE A 109 1.34 -3.34 18.22
C ILE A 109 2.48 -2.39 17.85
N GLY A 110 2.31 -1.62 16.77
CA GLY A 110 3.30 -0.63 16.33
C GLY A 110 3.56 0.44 17.39
N MET A 111 2.53 0.94 18.06
CA MET A 111 2.66 1.88 19.18
C MET A 111 3.46 1.27 20.34
N GLY A 112 3.17 0.04 20.74
CA GLY A 112 3.91 -0.65 21.80
C GLY A 112 5.40 -0.80 21.48
N VAL A 113 5.72 -1.20 20.26
CA VAL A 113 7.11 -1.30 19.77
C VAL A 113 7.79 0.07 19.77
N ALA A 114 7.09 1.11 19.32
CA ALA A 114 7.62 2.48 19.33
C ALA A 114 7.91 2.98 20.76
N LEU A 115 7.05 2.68 21.73
CA LEU A 115 7.27 3.02 23.14
C LEU A 115 8.50 2.32 23.72
N VAL A 116 8.72 1.05 23.38
CA VAL A 116 9.93 0.31 23.78
C VAL A 116 11.18 0.95 23.17
N CYS A 117 11.13 1.35 21.90
CA CYS A 117 12.24 2.04 21.24
C CYS A 117 12.52 3.42 21.84
N LEU A 118 11.49 4.20 22.18
CA LEU A 118 11.59 5.54 22.76
C LEU A 118 12.01 5.54 24.24
N PHE A 119 11.94 4.40 24.92
CA PHE A 119 12.33 4.31 26.32
C PHE A 119 13.80 4.75 26.49
N PRO A 120 14.11 5.74 27.35
CA PRO A 120 15.43 6.36 27.43
C PRO A 120 16.56 5.38 27.80
N GLY A 121 16.24 4.25 28.42
CA GLY A 121 17.19 3.17 28.71
C GLY A 121 17.47 2.21 27.54
N SER A 122 16.69 2.25 26.45
CA SER A 122 16.80 1.29 25.33
C SER A 122 18.06 1.52 24.50
N ARG A 123 18.51 2.79 24.38
CA ARG A 123 19.59 3.24 23.49
C ARG A 123 19.40 2.79 22.02
N LEU A 124 18.16 2.51 21.62
CA LEU A 124 17.83 2.02 20.27
C LEU A 124 17.64 3.14 19.25
N LEU A 125 17.34 4.36 19.72
CA LEU A 125 17.10 5.53 18.88
C LEU A 125 18.13 6.63 19.15
N ALA A 126 18.30 7.53 18.17
CA ALA A 126 19.13 8.72 18.31
C ALA A 126 18.62 9.64 19.44
N GLU A 127 19.46 10.54 19.95
CA GLU A 127 19.19 11.38 21.13
C GLU A 127 17.89 12.22 21.06
N LYS A 128 17.39 12.54 19.85
CA LYS A 128 16.18 13.34 19.63
C LYS A 128 15.22 12.68 18.63
N PRO A 129 14.65 11.51 18.96
CA PRO A 129 13.90 10.70 18.01
C PRO A 129 12.57 11.33 17.58
N LEU A 130 12.00 12.17 18.44
CA LEU A 130 10.74 12.87 18.13
C LEU A 130 10.93 14.02 17.14
N GLN A 131 12.15 14.54 16.98
CA GLN A 131 12.43 15.62 16.02
C GLN A 131 12.48 15.10 14.57
N SER A 132 12.69 13.80 14.37
CA SER A 132 12.66 13.17 13.05
C SER A 132 11.24 12.75 12.61
N ILE A 133 10.23 12.96 13.44
CA ILE A 133 8.84 12.65 13.07
C ILE A 133 8.32 13.76 12.15
N SER A 134 7.86 13.38 10.96
CA SER A 134 7.18 14.30 10.05
C SER A 134 5.75 14.57 10.53
N PHE A 135 5.54 15.65 11.30
CA PHE A 135 4.21 16.10 11.70
C PHE A 135 3.27 16.34 10.50
N ASP A 136 3.83 16.72 9.36
CA ASP A 136 3.11 16.90 8.11
C ASP A 136 2.32 15.65 7.70
N SER A 137 2.92 14.45 7.84
CA SER A 137 2.25 13.19 7.51
C SER A 137 1.09 12.90 8.46
N PHE A 138 1.21 13.23 9.75
CA PHE A 138 0.13 13.08 10.72
C PHE A 138 -1.05 14.00 10.41
N ILE A 139 -0.79 15.29 10.19
CA ILE A 139 -1.82 16.28 9.87
C ILE A 139 -2.50 15.92 8.54
N TYR A 140 -1.72 15.48 7.55
CA TYR A 140 -2.23 15.06 6.26
C TYR A 140 -3.17 13.86 6.37
N VAL A 141 -2.76 12.78 7.05
CA VAL A 141 -3.61 11.59 7.26
C VAL A 141 -4.87 11.97 8.03
N ALA A 142 -4.77 12.74 9.11
CA ALA A 142 -5.93 13.18 9.90
C ALA A 142 -6.91 14.03 9.07
N GLY A 143 -6.40 14.99 8.29
CA GLY A 143 -7.23 15.85 7.44
C GLY A 143 -7.94 15.07 6.34
N ILE A 144 -7.24 14.14 5.71
CA ILE A 144 -7.78 13.29 4.64
C ILE A 144 -8.83 12.31 5.16
N VAL A 145 -8.55 11.60 6.27
CA VAL A 145 -9.51 10.70 6.89
C VAL A 145 -10.77 11.46 7.34
N SER A 146 -10.61 12.66 7.91
CA SER A 146 -11.74 13.54 8.29
C SER A 146 -12.55 13.98 7.08
N LEU A 147 -11.89 14.32 5.96
CA LEU A 147 -12.57 14.67 4.72
C LEU A 147 -13.37 13.48 4.16
N GLY A 148 -12.80 12.27 4.20
CA GLY A 148 -13.49 11.04 3.82
C GLY A 148 -14.72 10.76 4.70
N ALA A 149 -14.59 10.92 6.02
CA ALA A 149 -15.71 10.78 6.95
C ALA A 149 -16.82 11.81 6.70
N LEU A 150 -16.45 13.08 6.44
CA LEU A 150 -17.40 14.14 6.07
C LEU A 150 -18.09 13.83 4.73
N ALA A 151 -17.35 13.33 3.73
CA ALA A 151 -17.92 12.94 2.44
C ALA A 151 -18.92 11.77 2.57
N TYR A 152 -18.67 10.82 3.48
CA TYR A 152 -19.59 9.74 3.82
C TYR A 152 -20.86 10.29 4.51
N GLN A 153 -20.69 11.03 5.60
CA GLN A 153 -21.83 11.53 6.41
C GLN A 153 -22.69 12.56 5.68
N SER A 154 -22.10 13.35 4.78
CA SER A 154 -22.84 14.33 3.97
C SER A 154 -23.64 13.71 2.82
N GLY A 155 -23.47 12.42 2.53
CA GLY A 155 -24.06 11.79 1.35
C GLY A 155 -23.40 12.21 0.03
N LEU A 156 -22.28 12.94 0.07
CA LEU A 156 -21.51 13.26 -1.15
C LEU A 156 -20.94 11.99 -1.78
N GLY A 157 -20.49 11.03 -0.96
CA GLY A 157 -20.01 9.73 -1.42
C GLY A 157 -21.06 8.98 -2.25
N THR A 158 -22.33 9.02 -1.84
CA THR A 158 -23.43 8.36 -2.57
C THR A 158 -23.80 9.10 -3.85
N LEU A 159 -23.75 10.44 -3.87
CA LEU A 159 -23.95 11.23 -5.10
C LEU A 159 -22.85 11.00 -6.13
N VAL A 160 -21.58 11.02 -5.70
CA VAL A 160 -20.44 10.74 -6.58
C VAL A 160 -20.45 9.29 -7.04
N ALA A 161 -20.79 8.33 -6.17
CA ALA A 161 -20.97 6.94 -6.55
C ALA A 161 -22.06 6.83 -7.63
N GLY A 162 -23.22 7.47 -7.40
CA GLY A 162 -24.32 7.58 -8.38
C GLY A 162 -23.86 8.09 -9.75
N GLY A 163 -23.04 9.13 -9.78
CA GLY A 163 -22.45 9.67 -11.01
C GLY A 163 -21.50 8.68 -11.69
N LEU A 164 -20.62 8.04 -10.91
CA LEU A 164 -19.66 7.05 -11.42
C LEU A 164 -20.35 5.80 -11.98
N LEU A 165 -21.48 5.42 -11.39
CA LEU A 165 -22.33 4.30 -11.80
C LEU A 165 -23.10 4.54 -13.10
N SER A 166 -23.29 5.80 -13.49
CA SER A 166 -23.80 6.11 -14.83
C SER A 166 -22.80 5.76 -15.94
N VAL A 167 -21.53 5.59 -15.58
CA VAL A 167 -20.42 5.32 -16.51
C VAL A 167 -19.93 3.87 -16.39
N LEU A 168 -19.95 3.29 -15.19
CA LEU A 168 -19.52 1.92 -14.93
C LEU A 168 -20.73 0.98 -14.78
N PRO A 169 -20.95 0.02 -15.70
CA PRO A 169 -22.06 -0.94 -15.63
C PRO A 169 -21.80 -2.03 -14.57
N LEU A 170 -21.55 -1.64 -13.32
CA LEU A 170 -21.15 -2.55 -12.23
C LEU A 170 -22.24 -3.57 -11.87
N ARG A 171 -23.51 -3.21 -12.02
CA ARG A 171 -24.65 -4.07 -11.64
C ARG A 171 -24.82 -5.30 -12.53
N GLU A 172 -24.44 -5.19 -13.80
CA GLU A 172 -24.59 -6.28 -14.79
C GLU A 172 -23.23 -6.93 -15.13
N ALA A 173 -22.15 -6.42 -14.56
CA ALA A 173 -20.81 -6.91 -14.80
C ALA A 173 -20.57 -8.26 -14.11
N SER A 174 -19.89 -9.18 -14.78
CA SER A 174 -19.28 -10.34 -14.13
C SER A 174 -18.25 -9.90 -13.09
N ASP A 175 -17.95 -10.72 -12.09
CA ASP A 175 -16.99 -10.38 -11.02
C ASP A 175 -15.62 -9.95 -11.56
N ALA A 176 -15.12 -10.62 -12.61
CA ALA A 176 -13.86 -10.24 -13.25
C ALA A 176 -13.89 -8.82 -13.84
N ALA A 177 -15.02 -8.43 -14.42
CA ALA A 177 -15.21 -7.10 -15.00
C ALA A 177 -15.39 -6.04 -13.90
N ALA A 178 -16.15 -6.35 -12.84
CA ALA A 178 -16.29 -5.49 -11.66
C ALA A 178 -14.92 -5.26 -10.98
N PHE A 179 -14.14 -6.32 -10.79
CA PHE A 179 -12.77 -6.26 -10.25
C PHE A 179 -11.90 -5.33 -11.09
N GLY A 180 -11.83 -5.57 -12.40
CA GLY A 180 -11.06 -4.77 -13.33
C GLY A 180 -11.49 -3.29 -13.35
N MET A 181 -12.80 -3.01 -13.32
CA MET A 181 -13.33 -1.64 -13.31
C MET A 181 -13.01 -0.90 -12.01
N LEU A 182 -13.17 -1.52 -10.84
CA LEU A 182 -12.88 -0.90 -9.55
C LEU A 182 -11.38 -0.66 -9.37
N SER A 183 -10.54 -1.62 -9.76
CA SER A 183 -9.08 -1.46 -9.76
C SER A 183 -8.62 -0.41 -10.77
N ALA A 184 -9.22 -0.36 -11.97
CA ALA A 184 -8.93 0.66 -12.98
C ALA A 184 -9.35 2.05 -12.51
N LEU A 185 -10.50 2.18 -11.86
CA LEU A 185 -10.94 3.43 -11.26
C LEU A 185 -9.92 3.94 -10.25
N ALA A 186 -9.47 3.10 -9.32
CA ALA A 186 -8.45 3.47 -8.33
C ALA A 186 -7.12 3.87 -9.00
N MET A 187 -6.66 3.10 -9.99
CA MET A 187 -5.45 3.41 -10.76
C MET A 187 -5.53 4.76 -11.50
N LEU A 188 -6.65 5.01 -12.20
CA LEU A 188 -6.88 6.22 -12.97
C LEU A 188 -7.08 7.44 -12.08
N LEU A 189 -7.81 7.29 -10.96
CA LEU A 189 -7.96 8.34 -9.97
C LEU A 189 -6.60 8.80 -9.45
N GLY A 190 -5.66 7.86 -9.26
CA GLY A 190 -4.28 8.17 -8.91
C GLY A 190 -3.55 9.09 -9.89
N THR A 191 -4.02 9.28 -11.13
CA THR A 191 -3.43 10.27 -12.04
C THR A 191 -3.88 11.70 -11.70
N LEU A 192 -5.05 11.84 -11.11
CA LEU A 192 -5.63 13.13 -10.71
C LEU A 192 -5.23 13.50 -9.29
N VAL A 193 -5.11 12.52 -8.40
CA VAL A 193 -4.73 12.70 -6.99
C VAL A 193 -3.49 11.89 -6.65
N THR A 194 -2.79 12.25 -5.57
CA THR A 194 -1.67 11.41 -5.09
C THR A 194 -2.16 10.07 -4.57
N LEU A 195 -1.29 9.06 -4.48
CA LEU A 195 -1.69 7.71 -4.06
C LEU A 195 -2.43 7.65 -2.71
N PRO A 196 -2.08 8.45 -1.67
CA PRO A 196 -2.86 8.45 -0.43
C PRO A 196 -4.27 9.05 -0.59
N GLY A 197 -4.51 9.87 -1.61
CA GLY A 197 -5.82 10.43 -1.92
C GLY A 197 -6.81 9.42 -2.49
N ILE A 198 -6.33 8.28 -3.02
CA ILE A 198 -7.21 7.24 -3.58
C ILE A 198 -8.09 6.62 -2.48
N PRO A 199 -7.53 6.01 -1.42
CA PRO A 199 -8.34 5.44 -0.34
C PRO A 199 -9.16 6.47 0.42
N ALA A 200 -8.70 7.72 0.47
CA ALA A 200 -9.46 8.81 1.06
C ALA A 200 -10.81 9.07 0.40
N ILE A 201 -10.84 8.95 -0.94
CA ILE A 201 -12.00 9.27 -1.75
C ILE A 201 -12.87 8.02 -1.93
N LEU A 202 -12.24 6.88 -2.23
CA LEU A 202 -12.96 5.67 -2.64
C LEU A 202 -13.42 4.81 -1.46
N THR A 203 -12.67 4.74 -0.35
CA THR A 203 -13.06 3.90 0.81
C THR A 203 -14.38 4.32 1.44
N PRO A 204 -14.66 5.63 1.62
CA PRO A 204 -15.99 6.10 2.02
C PRO A 204 -17.14 5.62 1.13
N MET A 205 -16.86 5.29 -0.14
CA MET A 205 -17.85 4.85 -1.11
C MET A 205 -18.04 3.32 -1.11
N ALA A 206 -17.19 2.57 -0.39
CA ALA A 206 -17.19 1.11 -0.42
C ALA A 206 -18.54 0.47 -0.02
N PRO A 207 -19.26 0.93 1.03
CA PRO A 207 -20.57 0.37 1.37
C PRO A 207 -21.60 0.50 0.23
N GLY A 208 -21.68 1.66 -0.40
CA GLY A 208 -22.63 1.88 -1.50
C GLY A 208 -22.24 1.09 -2.76
N LEU A 209 -20.95 0.94 -3.04
CA LEU A 209 -20.46 0.12 -4.15
C LEU A 209 -20.67 -1.39 -3.89
N ALA A 210 -20.60 -1.83 -2.63
CA ALA A 210 -20.89 -3.20 -2.22
C ALA A 210 -22.35 -3.58 -2.46
N GLU A 211 -23.30 -2.70 -2.13
CA GLU A 211 -24.74 -2.91 -2.42
C GLU A 211 -25.02 -3.12 -3.92
N ILE A 212 -24.18 -2.56 -4.79
CA ILE A 212 -24.38 -2.60 -6.24
C ILE A 212 -23.71 -3.80 -6.88
N THR A 213 -22.50 -4.11 -6.44
CA THR A 213 -21.72 -5.26 -6.93
C THR A 213 -22.18 -6.58 -6.32
N GLY A 214 -22.86 -6.53 -5.17
CA GLY A 214 -23.22 -7.72 -4.38
C GLY A 214 -22.03 -8.28 -3.57
N TRP A 215 -20.89 -7.60 -3.57
CA TRP A 215 -19.70 -7.99 -2.82
C TRP A 215 -19.73 -7.48 -1.38
N SER A 216 -18.79 -7.96 -0.55
CA SER A 216 -18.56 -7.34 0.76
C SER A 216 -17.92 -5.95 0.61
N PRO A 217 -18.20 -4.99 1.51
CA PRO A 217 -17.51 -3.70 1.53
C PRO A 217 -15.98 -3.86 1.60
N GLU A 218 -15.51 -4.90 2.28
CA GLU A 218 -14.11 -5.28 2.39
C GLU A 218 -13.51 -5.62 1.03
N ALA A 219 -14.15 -6.51 0.27
CA ALA A 219 -13.69 -6.87 -1.07
C ALA A 219 -13.63 -5.62 -1.97
N VAL A 220 -14.64 -4.74 -1.88
CA VAL A 220 -14.68 -3.50 -2.68
C VAL A 220 -13.50 -2.58 -2.36
N TYR A 221 -13.24 -2.25 -1.09
CA TYR A 221 -12.14 -1.33 -0.80
C TYR A 221 -10.76 -1.97 -1.05
N MET A 222 -10.62 -3.30 -0.90
CA MET A 222 -9.37 -3.98 -1.21
C MET A 222 -9.00 -3.88 -2.70
N THR A 223 -9.96 -3.72 -3.61
CA THR A 223 -9.65 -3.53 -5.04
C THR A 223 -8.84 -2.25 -5.30
N GLN A 224 -8.91 -1.29 -4.38
CA GLN A 224 -8.16 -0.05 -4.46
C GLN A 224 -6.67 -0.31 -4.32
N VAL A 225 -6.25 -1.32 -3.53
CA VAL A 225 -4.85 -1.72 -3.36
C VAL A 225 -4.24 -2.17 -4.69
N VAL A 226 -5.01 -2.92 -5.47
CA VAL A 226 -4.64 -3.33 -6.83
C VAL A 226 -4.39 -2.09 -7.70
N GLY A 227 -5.30 -1.11 -7.62
CA GLY A 227 -5.23 0.14 -8.38
C GLY A 227 -4.06 1.05 -7.96
N PHE A 228 -3.98 1.44 -6.69
CA PHE A 228 -2.96 2.39 -6.22
C PHE A 228 -1.56 1.78 -6.16
N SER A 229 -1.43 0.45 -6.08
CA SER A 229 -0.13 -0.20 -6.24
C SER A 229 0.35 -0.16 -7.70
N THR A 230 -0.56 0.04 -8.66
CA THR A 230 -0.26 0.13 -10.10
C THR A 230 0.09 1.57 -10.49
N VAL A 231 1.28 2.01 -10.08
CA VAL A 231 1.78 3.38 -10.31
C VAL A 231 2.13 3.59 -11.79
N LEU A 232 1.45 4.54 -12.44
CA LEU A 232 1.65 4.90 -13.85
C LEU A 232 2.81 5.88 -14.05
N LEU A 233 2.88 6.90 -13.19
CA LEU A 233 3.82 8.01 -13.29
C LEU A 233 4.46 8.31 -11.92
N PRO A 234 5.76 8.67 -11.88
CA PRO A 234 6.46 8.79 -10.60
C PRO A 234 5.88 9.83 -9.62
N TYR A 235 5.28 10.91 -10.13
CA TYR A 235 4.75 12.00 -9.27
C TYR A 235 3.63 11.56 -8.34
N GLN A 236 2.92 10.48 -8.67
CA GLN A 236 1.82 9.96 -7.85
C GLN A 236 2.31 9.54 -6.46
N ALA A 237 3.59 9.14 -6.37
CA ALA A 237 4.27 8.71 -5.16
C ALA A 237 5.37 9.72 -4.75
N PRO A 238 5.13 10.59 -3.75
CA PRO A 238 6.15 11.56 -3.31
C PRO A 238 7.50 10.93 -2.88
N PRO A 239 7.54 9.81 -2.11
CA PRO A 239 8.82 9.18 -1.75
C PRO A 239 9.62 8.71 -2.97
N LEU A 240 8.92 8.33 -4.02
CA LEU A 240 9.53 7.88 -5.25
C LEU A 240 10.24 9.02 -5.98
N ILE A 241 9.60 10.19 -6.10
CA ILE A 241 10.20 11.40 -6.68
C ILE A 241 11.43 11.82 -5.89
N VAL A 242 11.35 11.86 -4.56
CA VAL A 242 12.49 12.23 -3.71
C VAL A 242 13.68 11.30 -3.96
N GLY A 243 13.44 9.99 -4.05
CA GLY A 243 14.47 9.01 -4.38
C GLY A 243 15.09 9.22 -5.77
N ILE A 244 14.27 9.50 -6.79
CA ILE A 244 14.74 9.77 -8.16
C ILE A 244 15.62 11.01 -8.21
N LEU A 245 15.20 12.09 -7.55
CA LEU A 245 15.94 13.36 -7.50
C LEU A 245 17.26 13.20 -6.74
N ALA A 246 17.25 12.50 -5.59
CA ALA A 246 18.45 12.23 -4.81
C ALA A 246 19.46 11.37 -5.57
N ALA A 247 19.00 10.34 -6.28
CA ALA A 247 19.84 9.46 -7.09
C ALA A 247 20.22 10.07 -8.46
N ARG A 248 19.72 11.26 -8.80
CA ARG A 248 19.92 11.94 -10.10
C ARG A 248 19.57 11.06 -11.31
N ILE A 249 18.54 10.23 -11.15
CA ILE A 249 18.06 9.33 -12.22
C ILE A 249 17.16 10.13 -13.18
N SER A 250 17.20 9.78 -14.46
CA SER A 250 16.31 10.38 -15.46
C SER A 250 14.84 10.12 -15.13
N LEU A 251 14.04 11.19 -15.04
CA LEU A 251 12.59 11.08 -14.84
C LEU A 251 11.92 10.34 -16.01
N ARG A 252 12.43 10.50 -17.24
CA ARG A 252 11.93 9.82 -18.44
C ARG A 252 12.11 8.31 -18.32
N GLU A 253 13.29 7.86 -17.93
CA GLU A 253 13.58 6.42 -17.77
C GLU A 253 12.74 5.82 -16.65
N THR A 254 12.57 6.57 -15.56
CA THR A 254 11.76 6.13 -14.44
C THR A 254 10.27 6.05 -14.80
N ALA A 255 9.76 7.03 -15.55
CA ALA A 255 8.40 6.99 -16.10
C ALA A 255 8.22 5.82 -17.07
N ARG A 256 9.21 5.54 -17.93
CA ARG A 256 9.19 4.35 -18.82
C ARG A 256 9.07 3.06 -18.01
N LEU A 257 9.86 2.92 -16.93
CA LEU A 257 9.79 1.77 -16.04
C LEU A 257 8.42 1.65 -15.36
N CYS A 258 7.85 2.74 -14.85
CA CYS A 258 6.50 2.76 -14.27
C CYS A 258 5.46 2.29 -15.27
N LEU A 259 5.43 2.88 -16.47
CA LEU A 259 4.44 2.58 -17.49
C LEU A 259 4.53 1.13 -17.98
N VAL A 260 5.74 0.61 -18.22
CA VAL A 260 5.93 -0.81 -18.60
C VAL A 260 5.49 -1.73 -17.48
N THR A 261 5.87 -1.44 -16.23
CA THR A 261 5.46 -2.25 -15.07
C THR A 261 3.96 -2.21 -14.85
N ALA A 262 3.32 -1.04 -15.03
CA ALA A 262 1.89 -0.87 -14.88
C ALA A 262 1.13 -1.63 -15.97
N LEU A 263 1.56 -1.52 -17.23
CA LEU A 263 0.99 -2.28 -18.34
C LEU A 263 1.06 -3.79 -18.08
N LEU A 264 2.23 -4.30 -17.68
CA LEU A 264 2.40 -5.71 -17.34
C LEU A 264 1.61 -6.10 -16.09
N SER A 265 1.42 -5.20 -15.13
CA SER A 265 0.57 -5.44 -13.96
C SER A 265 -0.88 -5.62 -14.38
N VAL A 266 -1.41 -4.75 -15.25
CA VAL A 266 -2.79 -4.84 -15.75
C VAL A 266 -2.99 -6.10 -16.60
N LEU A 267 -2.02 -6.46 -17.45
CA LEU A 267 -2.17 -7.59 -18.37
C LEU A 267 -1.89 -8.95 -17.74
N LEU A 268 -1.00 -9.02 -16.73
CA LEU A 268 -0.55 -10.28 -16.15
C LEU A 268 -0.93 -10.40 -14.68
N LEU A 269 -0.63 -9.39 -13.86
CA LEU A 269 -0.83 -9.49 -12.42
C LEU A 269 -2.30 -9.36 -12.02
N TRP A 270 -3.08 -8.48 -12.64
CA TRP A 270 -4.49 -8.30 -12.29
C TRP A 270 -5.34 -9.55 -12.56
N PRO A 271 -5.21 -10.25 -13.71
CA PRO A 271 -5.91 -11.52 -13.89
C PRO A 271 -5.48 -12.58 -12.87
N LEU A 272 -4.17 -12.65 -12.55
CA LEU A 272 -3.67 -13.58 -11.53
C LEU A 272 -4.18 -13.23 -10.13
N ASP A 273 -4.26 -11.94 -9.80
CA ASP A 273 -4.78 -11.45 -8.53
C ASP A 273 -6.27 -11.77 -8.42
N TYR A 274 -7.06 -11.53 -9.46
CA TYR A 274 -8.47 -11.93 -9.51
C TYR A 274 -8.65 -13.44 -9.25
N LEU A 275 -7.86 -14.30 -9.92
CA LEU A 275 -7.90 -15.75 -9.70
C LEU A 275 -7.50 -16.12 -8.26
N TRP A 276 -6.54 -15.41 -7.69
CA TRP A 276 -6.13 -15.59 -6.30
C TRP A 276 -7.25 -15.24 -5.32
N TRP A 277 -7.95 -14.13 -5.54
CA TRP A 277 -9.08 -13.70 -4.72
C TRP A 277 -10.26 -14.67 -4.78
N GLN A 278 -10.58 -15.17 -5.97
CA GLN A 278 -11.58 -16.22 -6.17
C GLN A 278 -11.19 -17.51 -5.42
N TRP A 279 -9.91 -17.90 -5.48
CA TRP A 279 -9.41 -19.08 -4.75
C TRP A 279 -9.50 -18.91 -3.22
N LEU A 280 -9.28 -17.70 -2.71
CA LEU A 280 -9.47 -17.36 -1.30
C LEU A 280 -10.94 -17.19 -0.89
N GLY A 281 -11.88 -17.18 -1.83
CA GLY A 281 -13.32 -17.01 -1.59
C GLY A 281 -13.73 -15.57 -1.24
N TRP A 282 -12.97 -14.57 -1.69
CA TRP A 282 -13.30 -13.15 -1.48
C TRP A 282 -14.33 -12.62 -2.48
N LEU A 283 -14.41 -13.23 -3.65
CA LEU A 283 -15.27 -12.88 -4.80
C LEU A 283 -16.03 -14.11 -5.26
#